data_AF-Q17338-F1
#
_entry.id   AF-Q17338-F1
#
_cell.length_a   1.000
_cell.length_b   1.000
_cell.length_c   1.000
_cell.angle_alpha   90.00
_cell.angle_beta   90.00
_cell.angle_gamma   90.00
#
_symmetry.space_group_name_H-M   'P 1'
#
loop_
_entity.id
_entity.type
_entity.pdbx_description
1 polymer ?
#
loop_
_entity_poly.entity_id
_entity_poly.type
_entity_poly.pdbx_seq_one_letter_code
_entity_poly.pdbx_strand_id
1 'polypeptide(L)'
;NDKCYYYISAEPGKVLKISFSHFDLESCCDFITIYDGPTVVSKKLVQIGGPGSNVTSAGTYYTTTRNAVVTFESNPTIQKSGFSMQYQSVNTVAPCNRDIFLIVNGLANVGS
;
A
#
# COMPACT_ATOMS: atom_id res chain seq x y z
N ASN A 1 9.89 0.92 21.90
CA ASN A 1 8.56 0.77 21.25
C ASN A 1 8.52 1.84 20.21
N ASP A 2 8.79 1.46 18.98
CA ASP A 2 8.91 2.43 17.90
C ASP A 2 7.61 2.40 17.11
N LYS A 3 7.04 3.60 16.91
CA LYS A 3 5.82 3.78 16.12
C LYS A 3 6.06 4.86 15.08
N CYS A 4 6.21 4.44 13.83
CA CYS A 4 6.44 5.32 12.71
C CYS A 4 5.19 5.44 11.84
N TYR A 5 4.97 6.62 11.28
CA TYR A 5 3.86 6.90 10.37
C TYR A 5 4.40 7.50 9.08
N TYR A 6 3.96 6.96 7.94
CA TYR A 6 4.30 7.46 6.62
C TYR A 6 3.00 7.82 5.91
N TYR A 7 2.79 9.12 5.72
CA TYR A 7 1.64 9.65 4.97
C TYR A 7 2.09 9.84 3.52
N ILE A 8 1.43 9.13 2.61
CA ILE A 8 1.81 9.08 1.20
C ILE A 8 0.62 9.53 0.37
N SER A 9 0.87 10.40 -0.59
CA SER A 9 -0.16 10.90 -1.52
C SER A 9 0.31 10.71 -2.96
N ALA A 10 -0.52 10.06 -3.77
CA ALA A 10 -0.33 9.98 -5.22
C ALA A 10 -0.62 11.34 -5.89
N GLU A 11 -0.33 11.42 -7.19
CA GLU A 11 -0.78 12.54 -8.02
C GLU A 11 -2.32 12.55 -8.12
N PRO A 12 -2.95 13.70 -8.39
CA PRO A 12 -4.40 13.77 -8.62
C PRO A 12 -4.85 12.78 -9.70
N GLY A 13 -5.92 12.03 -9.43
CA GLY A 13 -6.47 11.03 -10.35
C GLY A 13 -5.74 9.68 -10.37
N LYS A 14 -4.68 9.51 -9.57
CA LYS A 14 -3.90 8.27 -9.47
C LYS A 14 -4.02 7.60 -8.10
N VAL A 15 -3.58 6.35 -8.04
CA VAL A 15 -3.50 5.53 -6.82
C VAL A 15 -2.04 5.20 -6.51
N LEU A 16 -1.79 4.68 -5.30
CA LEU A 16 -0.46 4.28 -4.87
C LEU A 16 -0.24 2.79 -5.12
N LYS A 17 0.89 2.48 -5.77
CA LYS A 17 1.51 1.16 -5.74
C LYS A 17 2.60 1.20 -4.67
N ILE A 18 2.50 0.35 -3.66
CA ILE A 18 3.46 0.24 -2.56
C ILE A 18 4.06 -1.16 -2.59
N SER A 19 5.38 -1.27 -2.62
CA SER A 19 6.11 -2.53 -2.66
C SER A 19 7.30 -2.51 -1.71
N PHE A 20 7.63 -3.65 -1.12
CA PHE A 20 8.77 -3.76 -0.23
C PHE A 20 9.94 -4.42 -0.96
N SER A 21 11.07 -3.72 -1.03
CA SER A 21 12.31 -4.23 -1.62
C SER A 21 13.15 -5.02 -0.60
N HIS A 22 12.91 -4.78 0.69
CA HIS A 22 13.51 -5.51 1.81
C HIS A 22 12.49 -5.64 2.94
N PHE A 23 12.43 -6.79 3.59
CA PHE A 23 11.55 -7.03 4.72
C PHE A 23 12.11 -8.14 5.62
N ASP A 24 12.47 -7.78 6.84
CA ASP A 24 12.97 -8.66 7.89
C ASP A 24 12.59 -8.03 9.24
N LEU A 25 11.49 -8.53 9.82
CA LEU A 25 10.89 -8.05 11.07
C LEU A 25 10.70 -9.22 12.04
N GLU A 26 10.57 -8.93 13.34
CA GLU A 26 10.21 -9.96 14.32
C GLU A 26 8.77 -10.45 14.09
N SER A 27 8.61 -11.68 13.57
CA SER A 27 7.31 -12.22 13.12
C SER A 27 6.19 -12.16 14.17
N CYS A 28 6.51 -12.30 15.46
CA CYS A 28 5.48 -12.33 16.50
C CYS A 28 4.89 -10.96 16.82
N CYS A 29 5.65 -9.89 16.57
CA CYS A 29 5.56 -8.71 17.42
C CYS A 29 5.75 -7.40 16.66
N ASP A 30 6.57 -7.41 15.61
CA ASP A 30 6.76 -6.28 14.73
C ASP A 30 5.81 -6.40 13.54
N PHE A 31 5.17 -5.30 13.16
CA PHE A 31 4.26 -5.32 12.01
C PHE A 31 4.17 -3.99 11.29
N ILE A 32 3.85 -4.09 10.00
CA ILE A 32 3.54 -2.97 9.14
C ILE A 32 2.06 -3.01 8.79
N THR A 33 1.37 -1.90 8.88
CA THR A 33 -0.02 -1.78 8.41
C THR A 33 -0.13 -0.72 7.33
N ILE A 34 -0.80 -1.05 6.23
CA ILE A 34 -1.15 -0.09 5.18
C ILE A 34 -2.65 0.22 5.29
N TYR A 35 -2.99 1.50 5.41
CA TYR A 35 -4.35 2.02 5.41
C TYR A 35 -4.64 2.71 4.07
N ASP A 36 -5.74 2.34 3.42
CA ASP A 36 -6.20 2.92 2.16
C ASP A 36 -7.04 4.16 2.42
N GLY A 37 -6.35 5.28 2.61
CA GLY A 37 -6.93 6.59 2.87
C GLY A 37 -5.97 7.52 3.63
N PRO A 38 -6.41 8.74 3.97
CA PRO A 38 -5.55 9.77 4.54
C PRO A 38 -5.21 9.57 6.03
N THR A 39 -5.80 8.57 6.70
CA THR A 39 -5.70 8.42 8.16
C THR A 39 -5.60 6.96 8.59
N VAL A 40 -5.19 6.71 9.82
CA VAL A 40 -5.17 5.36 10.42
C VAL A 40 -6.56 4.80 10.76
N VAL A 41 -7.62 5.61 10.64
CA VAL A 41 -9.01 5.13 10.74
C VAL A 41 -9.60 4.76 9.38
N SER A 42 -8.86 4.99 8.29
CA SER A 42 -9.22 4.53 6.95
C SER A 42 -9.16 3.00 6.86
N LYS A 43 -9.70 2.43 5.78
CA LYS A 43 -9.78 0.98 5.62
C LYS A 43 -8.38 0.36 5.67
N LYS A 44 -8.16 -0.60 6.59
CA LYS A 44 -6.94 -1.41 6.61
C LYS A 44 -6.86 -2.22 5.31
N LEU A 45 -5.82 -1.97 4.50
CA LEU A 45 -5.56 -2.69 3.26
C LEU A 45 -4.85 -4.01 3.56
N VAL A 46 -3.78 -3.95 4.35
CA VAL A 46 -3.01 -5.12 4.77
C VAL A 46 -2.29 -4.85 6.08
N GLN A 47 -2.06 -5.92 6.85
CA GLN A 47 -1.08 -5.94 7.94
C GLN A 47 -0.08 -7.07 7.64
N ILE A 48 1.21 -6.76 7.70
CA ILE A 48 2.32 -7.66 7.40
C ILE A 48 3.07 -7.90 8.71
N GLY A 49 3.14 -9.16 9.16
CA GLY A 49 3.71 -9.53 10.46
C GLY A 49 2.78 -9.25 11.66
N GLY A 50 3.29 -9.56 12.85
CA GLY A 50 2.58 -9.38 14.11
C GLY A 50 1.45 -10.38 14.36
N PRO A 51 0.79 -10.29 15.53
CA PRO A 51 -0.24 -11.23 15.92
C PRO A 51 -1.44 -11.22 14.96
N GLY A 52 -1.84 -12.41 14.50
CA GLY A 52 -3.01 -12.58 13.65
C GLY A 52 -2.83 -12.15 12.19
N SER A 53 -1.62 -11.79 11.76
CA SER A 53 -1.35 -11.61 10.33
C SER A 53 -1.08 -12.95 9.64
N ASN A 54 -1.75 -13.18 8.51
CA ASN A 54 -1.47 -14.29 7.60
C ASN A 54 -0.45 -13.91 6.52
N VAL A 55 0.08 -12.68 6.55
CA VAL A 55 1.01 -12.14 5.56
C VAL A 55 2.37 -11.96 6.23
N THR A 56 3.29 -12.86 5.93
CA THR A 56 4.62 -12.90 6.55
C THR A 56 5.73 -12.43 5.62
N SER A 57 5.42 -12.16 4.35
CA SER A 57 6.38 -11.70 3.34
C SER A 57 5.94 -10.38 2.69
N ALA A 58 6.96 -9.63 2.25
CA ALA A 58 6.83 -8.45 1.43
C ALA A 58 6.00 -8.72 0.16
N GLY A 59 4.98 -7.91 -0.07
CA GLY A 59 4.17 -7.93 -1.30
C GLY A 59 4.18 -6.60 -2.04
N THR A 60 3.46 -6.57 -3.16
CA THR A 60 3.04 -5.32 -3.81
C THR A 60 1.56 -5.10 -3.52
N TYR A 61 1.21 -3.91 -3.06
CA TYR A 61 -0.14 -3.50 -2.69
C TYR A 61 -0.55 -2.27 -3.49
N TYR A 62 -1.81 -2.23 -3.90
CA TYR A 62 -2.40 -1.12 -4.61
C TYR A 62 -3.51 -0.52 -3.77
N THR A 63 -3.49 0.79 -3.59
CA THR A 63 -4.57 1.51 -2.92
C THR A 63 -5.73 1.72 -3.88
N THR A 64 -6.93 1.96 -3.34
CA THR A 64 -8.09 2.40 -4.13
C THR A 64 -8.28 3.91 -4.06
N THR A 65 -7.65 4.57 -3.08
CA THR A 65 -7.65 6.02 -2.93
C THR A 65 -6.29 6.61 -3.28
N ARG A 66 -6.25 7.93 -3.44
CA ARG A 66 -5.03 8.71 -3.68
C ARG A 66 -4.06 8.70 -2.49
N ASN A 67 -4.56 8.49 -1.28
CA ASN A 67 -3.80 8.66 -0.04
C ASN A 67 -3.61 7.31 0.65
N ALA A 68 -2.47 7.13 1.30
CA ALA A 68 -2.25 6.02 2.20
C ALA A 68 -1.54 6.47 3.46
N VAL A 69 -1.78 5.72 4.53
CA VAL A 69 -0.95 5.77 5.73
C VAL A 69 -0.31 4.41 5.91
N VAL A 70 1.01 4.37 6.02
CA VAL A 70 1.74 3.17 6.42
C VAL A 70 2.20 3.37 7.86
N THR A 71 1.93 2.41 8.73
CA THR A 71 2.42 2.41 10.10
C THR A 71 3.38 1.25 10.32
N PHE A 72 4.45 1.50 11.06
CA PHE A 72 5.35 0.47 11.57
C PHE A 72 5.30 0.51 13.09
N GLU A 73 5.08 -0.64 13.71
CA GLU A 73 5.04 -0.81 15.17
C GLU A 73 5.98 -1.94 15.57
N SER A 74 6.87 -1.67 16.53
CA SER A 74 7.88 -2.62 17.00
C SER A 74 8.12 -2.56 18.50
N ASN A 75 8.41 -3.72 19.10
CA ASN A 75 8.77 -3.82 20.51
C ASN A 75 10.30 -3.57 20.71
N PRO A 76 10.78 -3.26 21.93
CA PRO A 76 12.21 -2.99 22.17
C PRO A 76 13.08 -4.26 22.36
N THR A 77 12.54 -5.47 22.15
CA THR A 77 13.17 -6.73 22.60
C THR A 77 14.08 -7.35 21.56
N ILE A 78 13.61 -7.53 20.32
CA ILE A 78 14.39 -8.15 19.23
C ILE A 78 14.39 -7.20 18.04
N GLN A 79 15.58 -6.79 17.63
CA GLN A 79 15.76 -5.94 16.45
C GLN A 79 16.24 -6.79 15.26
N LYS A 80 15.51 -6.69 14.15
CA LYS A 80 15.86 -7.26 12.84
C LYS A 80 16.35 -6.17 11.90
N SER A 81 16.74 -6.55 10.68
CA SER A 81 17.30 -5.57 9.72
C SER A 81 16.27 -4.56 9.18
N GLY A 82 14.98 -4.75 9.46
CA GLY A 82 13.93 -3.78 9.19
C GLY A 82 13.30 -3.99 7.82
N PHE A 83 12.86 -2.89 7.20
CA PHE A 83 12.22 -2.93 5.89
C PHE A 83 12.65 -1.75 5.01
N SER A 84 12.52 -1.93 3.70
CA SER A 84 12.64 -0.87 2.71
C SER A 84 11.41 -0.92 1.81
N MET A 85 10.70 0.20 1.71
CA MET A 85 9.52 0.32 0.86
C MET A 85 9.74 1.32 -0.27
N GLN A 86 9.15 1.02 -1.43
CA GLN A 86 9.06 1.89 -2.59
C GLN A 86 7.58 2.18 -2.85
N TYR A 87 7.26 3.42 -3.21
CA TYR A 87 5.90 3.86 -3.51
C TYR A 87 5.89 4.63 -4.83
N GLN A 88 4.86 4.40 -5.63
CA GLN A 88 4.70 5.00 -6.96
C GLN A 88 3.26 5.44 -7.18
N SER A 89 3.10 6.61 -7.82
CA SER A 89 1.81 7.08 -8.31
C SER A 89 1.50 6.41 -9.65
N VAL A 90 0.50 5.53 -9.67
CA VAL A 90 0.13 4.74 -10.85
C VAL A 90 -1.31 5.00 -11.26
N ASN A 91 -1.60 4.87 -12.54
CA ASN A 91 -2.97 4.82 -13.02
C ASN A 91 -3.64 3.56 -12.46
N THR A 92 -4.95 3.62 -12.22
CA THR A 92 -5.73 2.46 -11.78
C THR A 92 -5.71 1.37 -12.84
N VAL A 93 -4.84 0.38 -12.70
CA VAL A 93 -4.94 -0.89 -13.43
C VAL A 93 -5.90 -1.78 -12.66
N ALA A 94 -7.20 -1.49 -12.75
CA ALA A 94 -8.21 -2.49 -12.46
C ALA A 94 -8.40 -3.35 -13.73
N PRO A 95 -8.31 -4.69 -13.65
CA PRO A 95 -8.63 -5.55 -14.78
C PRO A 95 -10.10 -5.33 -15.15
N CYS A 96 -10.31 -4.78 -16.34
CA CYS A 96 -11.54 -4.78 -17.13
C CYS A 96 -12.88 -4.66 -16.37
N ASN A 97 -13.03 -3.77 -15.37
CA ASN A 97 -14.33 -3.51 -14.70
C ASN A 97 -14.45 -2.10 -14.07
N ARG A 98 -13.66 -1.12 -14.53
CA ARG A 98 -13.88 0.29 -14.16
C ARG A 98 -13.77 1.18 -15.39
N ASP A 99 -14.59 2.23 -15.41
CA ASP A 99 -14.70 3.19 -16.51
C ASP A 99 -13.32 3.72 -16.91
N ILE A 100 -12.94 3.49 -18.17
CA ILE A 100 -11.76 4.10 -18.76
C ILE A 100 -12.14 5.53 -19.11
N PHE A 101 -11.75 6.49 -18.26
CA PHE A 101 -11.85 7.90 -18.61
C PHE A 101 -10.72 8.27 -19.58
N LEU A 102 -11.02 8.20 -20.88
CA LEU A 102 -10.16 8.71 -21.94
C LEU A 102 -10.28 10.24 -21.96
N ILE A 103 -9.36 10.94 -21.29
CA ILE A 103 -9.27 12.40 -21.39
C ILE A 103 -8.41 12.76 -22.61
N VAL A 104 -8.96 12.56 -23.81
CA VAL A 104 -8.52 13.20 -25.07
C VAL A 104 -9.58 13.03 -26.16
N ASN A 105 -9.63 13.97 -27.10
CA ASN A 105 -10.41 13.83 -28.33
C ASN A 105 -9.90 12.61 -29.11
N GLY A 106 -10.69 11.53 -29.17
CA GLY A 106 -10.35 10.32 -29.90
C GLY A 106 -11.59 9.47 -30.16
N LEU A 107 -11.68 8.91 -31.36
CA LEU A 107 -12.76 8.02 -31.77
C LEU A 107 -12.47 6.59 -31.30
N ALA A 108 -13.32 6.07 -30.42
CA ALA A 108 -13.35 4.64 -30.10
C ALA A 108 -14.38 3.96 -31.01
N ASN A 109 -13.90 3.11 -31.92
CA ASN A 109 -14.77 2.21 -32.69
C ASN A 109 -14.80 0.85 -32.00
N VAL A 110 -16.00 0.37 -31.69
CA VAL A 110 -16.24 -1.03 -31.36
C VAL A 110 -16.70 -1.70 -32.65
N GLY A 111 -15.85 -2.55 -33.20
CA GLY A 111 -16.14 -3.33 -34.42
C GLY A 111 -17.06 -4.51 -34.14
N SER A 112 -17.76 -4.93 -35.20
CA SER A 112 -18.88 -5.89 -35.31
C SER A 112 -18.77 -7.19 -34.54
#